data_AF-C0EUD4-F1
#
_entry.id   AF-C0EUD4-F1
#
_cell.length_a   1.000
_cell.length_b   1.000
_cell.length_c   1.000
_cell.angle_alpha   90.00
_cell.angle_beta   90.00
_cell.angle_gamma   90.00
#
_symmetry.space_group_name_H-M   'P 1'
#
loop_
_entity.id
_entity.type
_entity.pdbx_description
1 polymer ?
#
loop_
_entity_poly.entity_id
_entity_poly.type
_entity_poly.pdbx_seq_one_letter_code
_entity_poly.pdbx_strand_id
1 'polypeptide(L)' 'MKKIYTLISCLVLAIMALGMNVNASTGRTIISVDKVVAGEESSVRVPVKIMNNEGLVGATITIEYD' A
#
# COMPACT_ATOMS: atom_id res chain seq x y z
N MET A 1 -29.82 28.49 25.84
CA MET A 1 -28.39 28.77 25.59
C MET A 1 -27.52 27.52 25.48
N LYS A 2 -27.56 26.56 26.44
CA LYS A 2 -26.74 25.32 26.39
C LYS A 2 -26.87 24.51 25.07
N LYS A 3 -28.08 24.34 24.55
CA LYS A 3 -28.35 23.63 23.28
C LYS A 3 -27.70 24.26 22.05
N ILE A 4 -27.55 25.60 22.04
CA ILE A 4 -26.91 26.32 20.95
C ILE A 4 -25.40 26.03 20.93
N TYR A 5 -24.76 25.98 22.11
CA TYR A 5 -23.33 25.68 22.23
C TYR A 5 -23.02 24.23 21.86
N THR A 6 -23.91 23.29 22.19
CA THR A 6 -23.79 21.89 21.76
C THR A 6 -23.88 21.74 20.24
N LEU A 7 -24.78 22.48 19.59
CA LEU A 7 -24.89 22.47 18.12
C LEU A 7 -23.65 23.07 17.46
N ILE A 8 -23.14 24.19 17.99
CA ILE A 8 -21.91 24.82 17.51
C ILE A 8 -20.71 23.88 17.69
N SER A 9 -20.58 23.18 18.82
CA SER A 9 -19.45 22.25 19.02
C SER A 9 -19.52 21.04 18.09
N CYS A 10 -20.71 20.49 17.81
CA CYS A 10 -20.89 19.44 16.81
C CYS A 10 -20.50 19.92 15.41
N LEU A 11 -20.88 21.15 15.04
CA LEU A 11 -20.53 21.73 13.74
C LEU A 11 -19.02 21.90 13.58
N VAL A 12 -18.33 22.38 14.62
CA VAL A 12 -16.87 22.55 14.62
C VAL A 12 -16.15 21.19 14.52
N LEU A 13 -16.62 20.17 15.23
CA LEU A 13 -16.09 18.80 15.13
C LEU A 13 -16.30 18.21 13.73
N ALA A 14 -17.46 18.44 13.11
CA ALA A 14 -17.73 17.97 11.75
C ALA A 14 -16.80 18.64 10.72
N ILE A 15 -16.55 19.95 10.84
CA ILE A 15 -15.63 20.68 9.96
C ILE A 15 -14.19 20.15 10.11
N MET A 16 -13.75 19.82 11.33
CA MET A 16 -12.43 19.23 11.56
C MET A 16 -12.29 17.82 10.95
N ALA A 17 -13.37 17.03 10.90
CA ALA A 17 -13.37 15.71 10.28
C ALA A 17 -13.34 15.76 8.73
N LEU A 18 -13.83 16.84 8.11
CA LEU A 18 -13.90 16.99 6.65
C LEU A 18 -12.54 17.33 5.99
N GLY A 19 -11.54 17.72 6.78
CA GLY A 19 -10.21 18.14 6.29
C GLY A 19 -9.17 17.03 6.14
N MET A 20 -9.55 15.76 6.34
CA MET A 20 -8.60 14.65 6.21
C MET A 20 -8.30 14.40 4.74
N ASN A 21 -7.10 14.78 4.30
CA ASN A 21 -6.58 14.38 3.00
C ASN A 21 -6.40 12.85 2.99
N VAL A 22 -7.27 12.14 2.26
CA VAL A 22 -7.09 10.72 1.98
C VAL A 22 -6.14 10.58 0.79
N ASN A 23 -4.90 10.18 1.05
CA ASN A 23 -3.93 9.92 0.00
C ASN A 23 -4.08 8.45 -0.44
N ALA A 24 -4.54 8.25 -1.66
CA ALA A 24 -4.53 6.94 -2.29
C ALA A 24 -3.26 6.86 -3.15
N SER A 25 -2.39 5.90 -2.84
CA SER A 25 -1.25 5.60 -3.70
C SER A 25 -1.78 5.20 -5.09
N THR A 26 -1.50 6.02 -6.10
CA THR A 26 -1.93 5.77 -7.49
C THR A 26 -0.89 4.95 -8.27
N GLY A 27 0.22 4.60 -7.64
CA GLY A 27 1.25 3.76 -8.23
C GLY A 27 0.70 2.36 -8.53
N ARG A 28 0.96 1.85 -9.72
CA ARG A 28 0.71 0.44 -10.03
C ARG A 28 1.76 -0.40 -9.29
N THR A 29 1.32 -1.42 -8.55
CA THR A 29 2.21 -2.43 -7.98
C THR A 29 3.01 -3.11 -9.09
N ILE A 30 4.33 -3.19 -8.92
CA ILE A 30 5.23 -3.82 -9.88
C ILE A 30 5.84 -5.04 -9.20
N ILE A 31 5.74 -6.20 -9.85
CA ILE A 31 6.45 -7.43 -9.46
C ILE A 31 7.45 -7.73 -10.57
N SER A 32 8.72 -7.87 -10.21
CA SER A 32 9.80 -8.08 -11.15
C SER A 32 10.84 -9.06 -10.61
N VAL A 33 11.51 -9.76 -11.52
CA VAL A 33 12.61 -10.66 -11.22
C VAL A 33 13.83 -10.17 -11.98
N ASP A 34 14.97 -10.08 -11.30
CA ASP A 34 16.22 -9.73 -11.95
C ASP A 34 16.75 -10.89 -12.79
N LYS A 35 17.49 -10.60 -13.85
CA LYS A 35 18.23 -11.64 -14.59
C LYS A 35 19.27 -12.27 -13.67
N VAL A 36 19.18 -13.57 -13.46
CA VAL A 36 20.17 -14.36 -12.72
C VAL A 36 20.93 -15.24 -13.70
N VAL A 37 22.25 -15.30 -13.54
CA VAL A 37 23.12 -16.21 -14.29
C VAL A 37 23.59 -17.28 -13.31
N ALA A 38 23.26 -18.54 -13.62
CA ALA A 38 23.70 -19.68 -12.84
C ALA A 38 25.20 -19.96 -13.12
N GLY A 39 25.98 -20.15 -12.07
CA GLY A 39 27.35 -20.69 -12.16
C GLY A 39 27.36 -22.21 -12.09
N GLU A 40 28.47 -22.80 -11.62
CA GLU A 40 28.59 -24.26 -11.37
C GLU A 40 27.89 -24.72 -10.07
N GLU A 41 27.25 -23.80 -9.37
CA GLU A 41 26.54 -24.04 -8.12
C GLU A 41 25.31 -24.94 -8.35
N SER A 42 25.05 -25.86 -7.41
CA SER A 42 23.88 -26.76 -7.47
C SER A 42 22.54 -26.07 -7.19
N SER A 43 22.56 -24.80 -6.76
CA SER A 43 21.36 -24.03 -6.46
C SER A 43 21.51 -22.57 -6.89
N VAL A 44 20.41 -21.98 -7.35
CA VAL A 44 20.36 -20.59 -7.81
C VAL A 44 19.31 -19.84 -7.00
N ARG A 45 19.71 -18.71 -6.41
CA ARG A 45 18.77 -17.81 -5.72
C ARG A 45 18.24 -16.78 -6.71
N VAL A 46 16.91 -16.76 -6.89
CA VAL A 46 16.23 -15.83 -7.80
C VAL A 46 15.45 -14.80 -6.97
N PRO A 47 15.94 -13.56 -6.83
CA PRO A 47 15.26 -12.55 -6.03
C PRO A 47 14.02 -12.00 -6.75
N VAL A 48 12.87 -12.07 -6.07
CA VAL A 48 11.62 -11.43 -6.50
C VAL A 48 11.50 -10.08 -5.81
N LYS A 49 11.31 -9.02 -6.60
CA LYS A 49 11.12 -7.65 -6.10
C LYS A 49 9.67 -7.22 -6.28
N ILE A 50 9.12 -6.60 -5.24
CA ILE A 50 7.79 -5.99 -5.26
C ILE A 50 7.98 -4.50 -4.94
N MET A 51 7.48 -3.63 -5.82
CA MET A 51 7.56 -2.17 -5.69
C MET A 51 6.17 -1.54 -5.78
N ASN A 52 6.04 -0.31 -5.28
CA ASN A 52 4.78 0.44 -5.28
C ASN A 52 3.62 -0.34 -4.62
N ASN A 53 3.89 -0.98 -3.49
CA ASN A 53 2.94 -1.84 -2.78
C ASN A 53 2.33 -1.16 -1.54
N GLU A 54 2.25 0.17 -1.53
CA GLU A 54 1.61 0.91 -0.45
C GLU A 54 0.13 0.53 -0.34
N GLY A 55 -0.33 0.20 0.87
CA GLY A 55 -1.69 -0.30 1.11
C GLY A 55 -1.91 -1.78 0.78
N LEU A 56 -0.91 -2.50 0.24
CA LEU A 56 -1.01 -3.94 0.02
C LEU A 56 -0.80 -4.71 1.32
N VAL A 57 -1.84 -5.41 1.76
CA VAL A 57 -1.83 -6.20 3.01
C VAL A 57 -1.41 -7.66 2.77
N GLY A 58 -1.51 -8.15 1.53
CA GLY A 58 -1.09 -9.49 1.14
C GLY A 58 -1.24 -9.70 -0.37
N ALA A 59 -0.55 -10.72 -0.89
CA ALA A 59 -0.64 -11.15 -2.28
C ALA A 59 -0.39 -12.66 -2.40
N THR A 60 -1.10 -13.31 -3.32
CA THR A 60 -0.79 -14.67 -3.76
C THR A 60 0.09 -14.58 -5.00
N ILE A 61 1.24 -15.25 -5.00
CA ILE A 61 2.20 -15.26 -6.10
C ILE A 61 2.35 -16.70 -6.57
N THR A 62 2.12 -16.94 -7.87
CA THR A 62 2.41 -18.20 -8.54
C THR A 62 3.68 -18.03 -9.37
N ILE A 63 4.64 -18.93 -9.19
CA ILE A 63 5.89 -18.94 -9.95
C ILE A 63 5.90 -20.19 -10.81
N GLU A 64 6.01 -20.00 -12.11
CA GLU A 64 6.20 -21.06 -13.09
C GLU A 64 7.65 -21.02 -13.58
N TYR A 65 8.24 -22.20 -13.75
CA TYR A 65 9.58 -22.39 -14.30
C TYR A 65 9.53 -23.57 -15.29
N ASP A 66 10.43 -23.54 -16.27
CA ASP A 66 10.63 -24.63 -17.25
C ASP A 66 11.51 -25.74 -16.64
#